data_AF-A0A1Q9NF52-F1
#
_entry.id   AF-A0A1Q9NF52-F1
#
_cell.length_a   1.000
_cell.length_b   1.000
_cell.length_c   1.000
_cell.angle_alpha   90.00
_cell.angle_beta   90.00
_cell.angle_gamma   90.00
#
_symmetry.space_group_name_H-M   'P 1'
#
loop_
_entity.id
_entity.type
_entity.pdbx_description
1 polymer ?
#
loop_
_entity_poly.entity_id
_entity_poly.type
_entity_poly.pdbx_seq_one_letter_code
_entity_poly.pdbx_strand_id
1 'polypeptide(L)'
;MSYGGHFYKETSFHLYAGRHHFDMRNSFTWSDGGFAGIVELARLSCMTPQSCCRGSIGTLLTGMQILEALQTDILIPGKKAGVENFRTGTSLLNADRGGFIVSPRVGLHFNVLEVDFLSMFPTIMVNFNVSPEAMNCYCCADGSGLPVPNTEYYTCTKKKGLIPKVLEQILKRRIYYKQRKKEDPKYDQLQKALKWILVTSFGYLGYRNARWGRIDAHETINAYAREKILNIVDLAEENNLECIAGIVDSLWMKFQSESPIDDFMPAFMTMKGAEITDLPISVEGCISDLEGVDADKSSCSGTFEDYFEEEDGLEDF
;
A
#
# COMPACT_ATOMS: atom_id res chain seq x y z
N MET A 1 2.67 10.44 -11.56
CA MET A 1 1.76 11.52 -11.99
C MET A 1 1.67 12.44 -10.79
N SER A 2 2.24 13.65 -10.85
CA SER A 2 1.90 14.68 -9.87
C SER A 2 0.68 15.44 -10.41
N TYR A 3 -0.25 15.78 -9.54
CA TYR A 3 -1.32 16.71 -9.88
C TYR A 3 -0.70 18.07 -10.24
N GLY A 4 -1.18 18.71 -11.32
CA GLY A 4 -0.80 20.09 -11.68
C GLY A 4 0.46 20.26 -12.54
N GLY A 5 1.23 19.21 -12.84
CA GLY A 5 2.43 19.30 -13.69
C GLY A 5 2.22 18.77 -15.12
N HIS A 6 2.62 19.57 -16.13
CA HIS A 6 2.72 19.10 -17.52
C HIS A 6 4.09 18.47 -17.77
N PHE A 7 4.19 17.14 -17.66
CA PHE A 7 5.40 16.40 -17.99
C PHE A 7 5.31 15.87 -19.43
N TYR A 8 6.26 16.29 -20.28
CA TYR A 8 6.40 15.73 -21.62
C TYR A 8 7.02 14.33 -21.54
N LYS A 9 6.27 13.31 -22.01
CA LYS A 9 6.78 11.95 -22.16
C LYS A 9 7.05 11.69 -23.63
N GLU A 10 8.32 11.57 -23.99
CA GLU A 10 8.74 11.22 -25.35
C GLU A 10 8.10 9.92 -25.85
N THR A 11 7.86 9.85 -27.14
CA THR A 11 7.31 8.65 -27.79
C THR A 11 8.27 7.49 -27.63
N SER A 12 7.78 6.36 -27.12
CA SER A 12 8.62 5.17 -26.97
C SER A 12 8.93 4.54 -28.33
N PHE A 13 10.21 4.48 -28.71
CA PHE A 13 10.64 3.62 -29.82
C PHE A 13 11.07 2.25 -29.30
N HIS A 14 10.61 1.18 -29.95
CA HIS A 14 11.05 -0.17 -29.67
C HIS A 14 12.31 -0.48 -30.46
N LEU A 15 13.36 -0.95 -29.78
CA LEU A 15 14.52 -1.49 -30.48
C LEU A 15 14.18 -2.93 -30.88
N TYR A 16 14.30 -3.21 -32.18
CA TYR A 16 14.09 -4.53 -32.73
C TYR A 16 15.39 -5.35 -32.73
N ALA A 17 15.26 -6.66 -32.98
CA ALA A 17 16.35 -7.64 -33.06
C ALA A 17 17.11 -7.87 -31.74
N GLY A 18 16.39 -8.12 -30.65
CA GLY A 18 16.97 -8.56 -29.37
C GLY A 18 17.73 -7.49 -28.57
N ARG A 19 17.69 -6.23 -29.02
CA ARG A 19 18.26 -5.09 -28.29
C ARG A 19 17.25 -4.52 -27.32
N HIS A 20 17.71 -4.19 -26.12
CA HIS A 20 16.88 -3.54 -25.10
C HIS A 20 17.41 -2.14 -24.82
N HIS A 21 16.52 -1.15 -24.90
CA HIS A 21 16.80 0.20 -24.46
C HIS A 21 16.39 0.38 -23.00
N PHE A 22 17.36 0.73 -22.16
CA PHE A 22 17.15 1.14 -20.77
C PHE A 22 17.21 2.66 -20.70
N ASP A 23 16.07 3.29 -20.46
CA ASP A 23 15.99 4.74 -20.37
C ASP A 23 16.35 5.18 -18.95
N MET A 24 17.57 5.69 -18.77
CA MET A 24 18.08 6.04 -17.44
C MET A 24 17.58 7.40 -16.94
N ARG A 25 16.95 8.21 -17.80
CA ARG A 25 16.55 9.60 -17.49
C ARG A 25 15.05 9.77 -17.38
N ASN A 26 14.27 9.03 -18.17
CA ASN A 26 12.82 9.17 -18.27
C ASN A 26 12.06 7.89 -17.89
N SER A 27 12.65 7.07 -17.01
CA SER A 27 12.03 5.86 -16.48
C SER A 27 11.93 5.91 -14.97
N PHE A 28 10.69 5.91 -14.48
CA PHE A 28 10.39 5.77 -13.07
C PHE A 28 10.90 4.44 -12.49
N THR A 29 10.76 3.34 -13.24
CA THR A 29 11.24 2.04 -12.79
C THR A 29 12.78 1.96 -12.74
N TRP A 30 13.48 2.74 -13.57
CA TRP A 30 14.93 2.88 -13.48
C TRP A 30 15.36 3.73 -12.28
N SER A 31 14.73 4.88 -12.04
CA SER A 31 15.16 5.81 -10.98
C SER A 31 15.13 5.17 -9.60
N ASP A 32 14.10 4.38 -9.29
CA ASP A 32 13.98 3.72 -7.98
C ASP A 32 14.51 2.29 -7.96
N GLY A 33 14.29 1.53 -9.04
CA GLY A 33 14.59 0.10 -9.08
C GLY A 33 15.93 -0.26 -9.70
N GLY A 34 16.57 0.66 -10.43
CA GLY A 34 17.79 0.39 -11.19
C GLY A 34 17.68 -0.79 -12.16
N PHE A 35 18.82 -1.26 -12.63
CA PHE A 35 18.89 -2.38 -13.57
C PHE A 35 18.37 -3.69 -12.95
N ALA A 36 18.75 -3.98 -11.70
CA ALA A 36 18.35 -5.23 -11.04
C ALA A 36 16.82 -5.30 -10.84
N GLY A 37 16.20 -4.18 -10.44
CA GLY A 37 14.75 -4.08 -10.30
C GLY A 37 14.02 -4.29 -11.62
N ILE A 38 14.51 -3.71 -12.72
CA ILE A 38 13.90 -3.91 -14.05
C ILE A 38 13.97 -5.37 -14.49
N VAL A 39 15.10 -6.05 -14.27
CA VAL A 39 15.23 -7.47 -14.60
C VAL A 39 14.23 -8.31 -13.78
N GLU A 40 14.05 -8.00 -12.50
CA GLU A 40 13.07 -8.69 -11.66
C GLU A 40 11.63 -8.46 -12.12
N LEU A 41 11.28 -7.21 -12.42
CA LEU A 41 9.96 -6.86 -12.96
C LEU A 41 9.68 -7.56 -14.30
N ALA A 42 10.68 -7.65 -15.18
CA ALA A 42 10.58 -8.36 -16.45
C ALA A 42 10.30 -9.85 -16.25
N ARG A 43 10.99 -10.49 -15.28
CA ARG A 43 10.78 -11.90 -14.95
C ARG A 43 9.40 -12.16 -14.36
N LEU A 44 8.92 -11.29 -13.48
CA LEU A 44 7.61 -11.44 -12.83
C LEU A 44 6.44 -11.17 -13.78
N SER A 45 6.56 -10.17 -14.65
CA SER A 45 5.48 -9.75 -15.55
C SER A 45 5.49 -10.46 -16.91
N CYS A 46 6.51 -11.29 -17.19
CA CYS A 46 6.78 -11.85 -18.52
C CYS A 46 6.85 -10.79 -19.63
N MET A 47 7.34 -9.60 -19.31
CA MET A 47 7.53 -8.50 -20.26
C MET A 47 9.02 -8.29 -20.55
N THR A 48 9.34 -7.71 -21.71
CA THR A 48 10.74 -7.38 -22.00
C THR A 48 11.28 -6.31 -21.04
N PRO A 49 12.58 -6.30 -20.73
CA PRO A 49 13.17 -5.24 -19.89
C PRO A 49 12.88 -3.82 -20.41
N GLN A 50 12.90 -3.63 -21.73
CA GLN A 50 12.55 -2.35 -22.36
C GLN A 50 11.09 -1.96 -22.14
N SER A 51 10.16 -2.92 -22.20
CA SER A 51 8.75 -2.68 -21.88
C SER A 51 8.59 -2.31 -20.39
N CYS A 52 9.36 -2.92 -19.49
CA CYS A 52 9.33 -2.62 -18.06
C CYS A 52 9.88 -1.23 -17.72
N CYS A 53 10.87 -0.75 -18.47
CA CYS A 53 11.40 0.61 -18.31
C CYS A 53 10.36 1.69 -18.65
N ARG A 54 9.49 1.43 -19.64
CA ARG A 54 8.61 2.47 -20.21
C ARG A 54 7.13 2.33 -19.84
N GLY A 55 6.71 1.11 -19.51
CA GLY A 55 5.36 0.79 -19.07
C GLY A 55 5.04 1.42 -17.71
N SER A 56 3.76 1.65 -17.44
CA SER A 56 3.34 2.01 -16.09
C SER A 56 3.43 0.80 -15.18
N ILE A 57 3.56 1.03 -13.87
CA ILE A 57 3.55 -0.04 -12.86
C ILE A 57 2.27 -0.88 -12.98
N GLY A 58 1.12 -0.23 -13.24
CA GLY A 58 -0.15 -0.93 -13.47
C GLY A 58 -0.15 -1.86 -14.69
N THR A 59 0.59 -1.51 -15.76
CA THR A 59 0.80 -2.42 -16.91
C THR A 59 1.60 -3.65 -16.49
N LEU A 60 2.67 -3.47 -15.70
CA LEU A 60 3.48 -4.57 -15.21
C LEU A 60 2.69 -5.49 -14.27
N LEU A 61 1.93 -4.91 -13.35
CA LEU A 61 1.02 -5.64 -12.47
C LEU A 61 -0.04 -6.43 -13.26
N THR A 62 -0.60 -5.85 -14.33
CA THR A 62 -1.51 -6.56 -15.23
C THR A 62 -0.82 -7.75 -15.90
N GLY A 63 0.44 -7.62 -16.31
CA GLY A 63 1.23 -8.72 -16.88
C GLY A 63 1.38 -9.88 -15.89
N MET A 64 1.70 -9.56 -14.64
CA MET A 64 1.79 -10.55 -13.55
C MET A 64 0.44 -11.26 -13.30
N GLN A 65 -0.65 -10.51 -13.30
CA GLN A 65 -2.01 -11.06 -13.14
C GLN A 65 -2.43 -11.94 -14.32
N ILE A 66 -2.06 -11.56 -15.55
CA ILE A 66 -2.31 -12.39 -16.75
C ILE A 66 -1.53 -13.70 -16.65
N LEU A 67 -0.26 -13.65 -16.25
CA LEU A 67 0.55 -14.85 -16.10
C LEU A 67 -0.06 -15.83 -15.09
N GLU A 68 -0.40 -15.33 -13.90
CA GLU A 68 -1.04 -16.15 -12.86
C GLU A 68 -2.40 -16.70 -13.32
N ALA A 69 -3.20 -15.89 -14.03
CA ALA A 69 -4.48 -16.33 -14.56
C ALA A 69 -4.33 -17.47 -15.59
N LEU A 70 -3.33 -17.39 -16.47
CA LEU A 70 -3.00 -18.46 -17.42
C LEU A 70 -2.52 -19.74 -16.72
N GLN A 71 -1.75 -19.60 -15.64
CA GLN A 71 -1.24 -20.75 -14.87
C GLN A 71 -2.31 -21.42 -14.02
N THR A 72 -3.36 -20.70 -13.64
CA THR A 72 -4.41 -21.17 -12.72
C THR A 72 -5.78 -21.36 -13.40
N ASP A 73 -5.80 -21.34 -14.74
CA ASP A 73 -6.99 -21.53 -15.56
C ASP A 73 -8.14 -20.55 -15.22
N ILE A 74 -7.78 -19.29 -14.98
CA ILE A 74 -8.72 -18.19 -14.74
C ILE A 74 -8.93 -17.42 -16.03
N LEU A 75 -10.20 -17.25 -16.43
CA LEU A 75 -10.55 -16.48 -17.63
C LEU A 75 -10.14 -15.01 -17.50
N ILE A 76 -9.47 -14.52 -18.54
CA ILE A 76 -9.00 -13.14 -18.62
C ILE A 76 -10.13 -12.26 -19.20
N PRO A 77 -10.59 -11.22 -18.48
CA PRO A 77 -11.65 -10.35 -18.99
C PRO A 77 -11.22 -9.65 -20.30
N GLY A 78 -11.96 -9.87 -21.39
CA GLY A 78 -11.66 -9.25 -22.69
C GLY A 78 -11.89 -7.74 -22.71
N LYS A 79 -12.89 -7.26 -21.95
CA LYS A 79 -13.21 -5.83 -21.78
C LYS A 79 -12.88 -5.37 -20.37
N LYS A 80 -12.32 -4.16 -20.28
CA LYS A 80 -12.03 -3.44 -19.02
C LYS A 80 -13.25 -2.60 -18.62
N ALA A 81 -14.34 -3.25 -18.20
CA ALA A 81 -15.63 -2.59 -18.00
C ALA A 81 -16.41 -3.04 -16.75
N GLY A 82 -15.96 -4.08 -16.03
CA GLY A 82 -16.66 -4.65 -14.87
C GLY A 82 -16.32 -3.95 -13.55
N VAL A 83 -16.22 -2.62 -13.55
CA VAL A 83 -15.68 -1.85 -12.41
C VAL A 83 -16.64 -1.87 -11.23
N GLU A 84 -17.95 -1.84 -11.48
CA GLU A 84 -18.96 -1.73 -10.43
C GLU A 84 -20.29 -2.40 -10.85
N ASN A 85 -20.98 -2.99 -9.87
CA ASN A 85 -22.33 -3.53 -10.02
C ASN A 85 -23.36 -2.52 -9.49
N PHE A 86 -24.62 -2.64 -9.92
CA PHE A 86 -25.70 -1.82 -9.34
C PHE A 86 -25.86 -2.07 -7.84
N ARG A 87 -25.99 -0.98 -7.07
CA ARG A 87 -26.10 -0.98 -5.60
C ARG A 87 -27.22 -0.03 -5.16
N THR A 88 -27.73 -0.24 -3.95
CA THR A 88 -28.65 0.72 -3.32
C THR A 88 -27.87 1.95 -2.83
N GLY A 89 -28.54 3.11 -2.74
CA GLY A 89 -27.90 4.33 -2.23
C GLY A 89 -27.35 4.17 -0.81
N THR A 90 -28.04 3.41 0.05
CA THR A 90 -27.59 3.11 1.42
C THR A 90 -26.33 2.26 1.43
N SER A 91 -26.25 1.24 0.56
CA SER A 91 -25.05 0.39 0.44
C SER A 91 -23.84 1.22 0.01
N LEU A 92 -24.04 2.15 -0.94
CA LEU A 92 -23.00 3.08 -1.38
C LEU A 92 -22.52 3.99 -0.23
N LEU A 93 -23.43 4.65 0.50
CA LEU A 93 -23.06 5.55 1.61
C LEU A 93 -22.31 4.85 2.76
N ASN A 94 -22.59 3.57 2.98
CA ASN A 94 -21.92 2.80 4.02
C ASN A 94 -20.52 2.32 3.59
N ALA A 95 -20.38 1.84 2.35
CA ALA A 95 -19.15 1.24 1.85
C ALA A 95 -18.16 2.27 1.27
N ASP A 96 -18.64 3.34 0.63
CA ASP A 96 -17.81 4.37 -0.02
C ASP A 96 -17.20 5.32 1.03
N ARG A 97 -16.19 4.79 1.71
CA ARG A 97 -15.39 5.50 2.70
C ARG A 97 -13.91 5.29 2.38
N GLY A 98 -13.16 6.38 2.36
CA GLY A 98 -11.72 6.38 2.10
C GLY A 98 -10.89 5.87 3.27
N GLY A 99 -9.58 6.17 3.21
CA GLY A 99 -8.63 5.90 4.29
C GLY A 99 -9.00 6.61 5.60
N PHE A 100 -8.45 6.12 6.70
CA PHE A 100 -8.62 6.75 8.01
C PHE A 100 -7.76 8.01 8.11
N ILE A 101 -8.31 9.08 8.67
CA ILE A 101 -7.59 10.32 8.96
C ILE A 101 -7.99 10.76 10.36
N VAL A 102 -6.99 11.03 11.19
CA VAL A 102 -7.14 11.73 12.47
C VAL A 102 -6.56 13.11 12.29
N SER A 103 -7.41 14.13 12.42
CA SER A 103 -6.96 15.52 12.37
C SER A 103 -5.86 15.75 13.40
N PRO A 104 -4.75 16.40 13.02
CA PRO A 104 -3.62 16.58 13.91
C PRO A 104 -4.02 17.49 15.05
N ARG A 105 -3.51 17.20 16.25
CA ARG A 105 -3.61 18.14 17.37
C ARG A 105 -2.54 19.22 17.20
N VAL A 106 -3.00 20.45 16.98
CA VAL A 106 -2.12 21.61 16.82
C VAL A 106 -1.30 21.85 18.08
N GLY A 107 0.01 22.06 17.90
CA GLY A 107 0.97 22.29 18.99
C GLY A 107 2.24 21.47 18.82
N LEU A 108 3.22 21.76 19.69
CA LEU A 108 4.47 21.02 19.77
C LEU A 108 4.29 19.81 20.68
N HIS A 109 4.62 18.62 20.16
CA HIS A 109 4.53 17.37 20.91
C HIS A 109 5.90 16.71 21.03
N PHE A 110 6.25 16.37 22.27
CA PHE A 110 7.41 15.57 22.64
C PHE A 110 6.96 14.14 22.95
N ASN A 111 7.90 13.21 22.94
CA ASN A 111 7.67 11.82 23.35
C ASN A 111 6.63 11.13 22.45
N VAL A 112 6.84 11.26 21.14
CA VAL A 112 5.94 10.73 20.10
C VAL A 112 6.54 9.48 19.46
N LEU A 113 5.68 8.48 19.27
CA LEU A 113 5.96 7.29 18.48
C LEU A 113 5.25 7.39 17.14
N GLU A 114 5.97 7.04 16.08
CA GLU A 114 5.35 6.77 14.79
C GLU A 114 5.08 5.27 14.68
N VAL A 115 3.82 4.91 14.46
CA VAL A 115 3.37 3.55 14.21
C VAL A 115 2.95 3.45 12.75
N ASP A 116 3.73 2.73 11.93
CA ASP A 116 3.51 2.55 10.50
C ASP A 116 3.22 1.08 10.16
N PHE A 117 2.23 0.83 9.30
CA PHE A 117 1.93 -0.50 8.79
C PHE A 117 2.80 -0.84 7.57
N LEU A 118 3.58 -1.92 7.67
CA LEU A 118 4.46 -2.34 6.59
C LEU A 118 3.69 -2.94 5.40
N SER A 119 3.44 -2.12 4.37
CA SER A 119 2.66 -2.55 3.18
C SER A 119 1.25 -3.02 3.56
N MET A 120 0.54 -2.16 4.30
CA MET A 120 -0.78 -2.43 4.87
C MET A 120 -1.75 -3.03 3.84
N PHE A 121 -2.02 -2.30 2.75
CA PHE A 121 -3.06 -2.69 1.79
C PHE A 121 -2.77 -4.01 1.06
N PRO A 122 -1.58 -4.25 0.48
CA PRO A 122 -1.27 -5.56 -0.09
C PRO A 122 -1.41 -6.71 0.91
N THR A 123 -1.04 -6.48 2.17
CA THR A 123 -1.15 -7.50 3.22
C THR A 123 -2.61 -7.78 3.56
N ILE A 124 -3.45 -6.74 3.67
CA ILE A 124 -4.91 -6.88 3.81
C ILE A 124 -5.47 -7.71 2.65
N MET A 125 -5.08 -7.39 1.42
CA MET A 125 -5.56 -8.10 0.23
C MET A 125 -5.21 -9.58 0.30
N VAL A 126 -4.00 -9.93 0.74
CA VAL A 126 -3.55 -11.32 0.87
C VAL A 126 -4.23 -12.05 2.02
N ASN A 127 -4.28 -11.45 3.21
CA ASN A 127 -4.77 -12.09 4.43
C ASN A 127 -6.30 -12.26 4.41
N PHE A 128 -7.02 -11.28 3.89
CA PHE A 128 -8.49 -11.28 3.82
C PHE A 128 -9.03 -11.69 2.44
N ASN A 129 -8.17 -12.20 1.56
CA ASN A 129 -8.51 -12.74 0.25
C ASN A 129 -9.31 -11.77 -0.65
N VAL A 130 -8.89 -10.51 -0.70
CA VAL A 130 -9.60 -9.46 -1.46
C VAL A 130 -9.21 -9.53 -2.93
N SER A 131 -10.14 -9.98 -3.77
CA SER A 131 -10.02 -10.12 -5.22
C SER A 131 -11.39 -10.01 -5.86
N PRO A 132 -11.56 -9.47 -7.09
CA PRO A 132 -12.87 -9.26 -7.69
C PRO A 132 -13.78 -10.50 -7.72
N GLU A 133 -13.21 -11.68 -7.96
CA GLU A 133 -13.91 -12.96 -8.02
C GLU A 133 -14.10 -13.63 -6.66
N ALA A 134 -13.38 -13.17 -5.64
CA ALA A 134 -13.54 -13.61 -4.26
C ALA A 134 -14.59 -12.78 -3.50
N MET A 135 -14.91 -11.58 -3.97
CA MET A 135 -15.96 -10.72 -3.42
C MET A 135 -17.35 -11.30 -3.70
N ASN A 136 -18.18 -11.38 -2.66
CA ASN A 136 -19.60 -11.77 -2.76
C ASN A 136 -19.83 -13.04 -3.61
N CYS A 137 -18.92 -14.00 -3.46
CA CYS A 137 -18.85 -15.16 -4.33
C CYS A 137 -20.00 -16.15 -4.10
N TYR A 138 -20.50 -16.76 -5.17
CA TYR A 138 -21.60 -17.73 -5.11
C TYR A 138 -21.34 -18.91 -4.17
N CYS A 139 -20.09 -19.38 -4.06
CA CYS A 139 -19.77 -20.54 -3.24
C CYS A 139 -19.90 -20.28 -1.72
N CYS A 140 -19.98 -19.03 -1.29
CA CYS A 140 -20.11 -18.63 0.11
C CYS A 140 -21.44 -17.91 0.41
N ALA A 141 -22.41 -18.00 -0.51
CA ALA A 141 -23.74 -17.41 -0.34
C ALA A 141 -24.57 -18.04 0.80
N ASP A 142 -24.12 -19.19 1.32
CA ASP A 142 -24.64 -19.87 2.50
C ASP A 142 -24.23 -19.21 3.83
N GLY A 143 -23.51 -18.08 3.79
CA GLY A 143 -22.97 -17.40 4.97
C GLY A 143 -21.63 -17.93 5.44
N SER A 144 -20.98 -18.83 4.68
CA SER A 144 -19.63 -19.33 4.99
C SER A 144 -18.49 -18.38 4.60
N GLY A 145 -18.81 -17.24 3.98
CA GLY A 145 -17.86 -16.19 3.61
C GLY A 145 -17.37 -15.41 4.83
N LEU A 146 -16.21 -14.78 4.71
CA LEU A 146 -15.67 -13.91 5.75
C LEU A 146 -16.34 -12.54 5.62
N PRO A 147 -17.12 -12.07 6.61
CA PRO A 147 -17.78 -10.77 6.53
C PRO A 147 -16.76 -9.62 6.55
N VAL A 148 -17.04 -8.58 5.77
CA VAL A 148 -16.23 -7.36 5.72
C VAL A 148 -16.78 -6.33 6.71
N PRO A 149 -15.93 -5.76 7.60
CA PRO A 149 -16.35 -4.84 8.65
C PRO A 149 -17.18 -3.67 8.13
N ASN A 150 -18.30 -3.36 8.79
CA ASN A 150 -19.15 -2.21 8.48
C ASN A 150 -19.67 -2.15 7.03
N THR A 151 -19.76 -3.28 6.33
CA THR A 151 -20.31 -3.37 4.97
C THR A 151 -21.21 -4.60 4.81
N GLU A 152 -21.88 -4.70 3.67
CA GLU A 152 -22.68 -5.87 3.29
C GLU A 152 -21.85 -6.95 2.58
N TYR A 153 -20.54 -6.75 2.44
CA TYR A 153 -19.69 -7.62 1.63
C TYR A 153 -19.13 -8.80 2.42
N TYR A 154 -18.76 -9.84 1.69
CA TYR A 154 -17.95 -10.92 2.21
C TYR A 154 -16.89 -11.36 1.20
N THR A 155 -15.78 -11.90 1.71
CA THR A 155 -14.73 -12.52 0.90
C THR A 155 -14.78 -14.05 0.98
N CYS A 156 -14.32 -14.70 -0.08
CA CYS A 156 -14.31 -16.16 -0.18
C CYS A 156 -13.35 -16.80 0.83
N THR A 157 -13.81 -17.80 1.56
CA THR A 157 -12.99 -18.62 2.48
C THR A 157 -12.54 -19.95 1.85
N LYS A 158 -13.15 -20.34 0.71
CA LYS A 158 -12.95 -21.66 0.08
C LYS A 158 -11.86 -21.67 -0.99
N LYS A 159 -11.63 -20.54 -1.67
CA LYS A 159 -10.67 -20.43 -2.78
C LYS A 159 -9.91 -19.11 -2.69
N LYS A 160 -8.59 -19.18 -2.81
CA LYS A 160 -7.73 -17.98 -2.89
C LYS A 160 -7.88 -17.29 -4.24
N GLY A 161 -8.12 -15.99 -4.23
CA GLY A 161 -8.27 -15.16 -5.42
C GLY A 161 -6.95 -14.94 -6.16
N LEU A 162 -7.06 -14.52 -7.42
CA LEU A 162 -6.01 -14.16 -8.34
C LEU A 162 -5.11 -13.06 -7.76
N ILE A 163 -5.72 -11.97 -7.29
CA ILE A 163 -4.95 -10.82 -6.79
C ILE A 163 -4.12 -11.21 -5.55
N PRO A 164 -4.70 -11.85 -4.52
CA PRO A 164 -3.94 -12.40 -3.39
C PRO A 164 -2.81 -13.37 -3.79
N LYS A 165 -3.01 -14.24 -4.79
CA LYS A 165 -1.97 -15.15 -5.28
C LYS A 165 -0.77 -14.41 -5.86
N VAL A 166 -1.00 -13.39 -6.69
CA VAL A 166 0.06 -12.57 -7.28
C VAL A 166 0.81 -11.78 -6.19
N LEU A 167 0.07 -11.09 -5.32
CA LEU A 167 0.67 -10.20 -4.33
C LEU A 167 1.45 -10.96 -3.25
N GLU A 168 1.00 -12.15 -2.85
CA GLU A 168 1.71 -12.96 -1.87
C GLU A 168 3.14 -13.31 -2.34
N GLN A 169 3.32 -13.65 -3.62
CA GLN A 169 4.64 -13.94 -4.18
C GLN A 169 5.56 -12.71 -4.13
N ILE A 170 5.00 -11.53 -4.41
CA ILE A 170 5.72 -10.25 -4.42
C ILE A 170 6.11 -9.83 -3.00
N LEU A 171 5.19 -9.96 -2.04
CA LEU A 171 5.44 -9.68 -0.63
C LEU A 171 6.57 -10.57 -0.07
N LYS A 172 6.51 -11.88 -0.30
CA LYS A 172 7.55 -12.82 0.13
C LYS A 172 8.92 -12.47 -0.43
N ARG A 173 9.01 -12.15 -1.73
CA ARG A 173 10.26 -11.71 -2.36
C ARG A 173 10.77 -10.39 -1.80
N ARG A 174 9.88 -9.40 -1.59
CA ARG A 174 10.26 -8.10 -1.03
C ARG A 174 10.83 -8.26 0.38
N ILE A 175 10.21 -9.07 1.23
CA ILE A 175 10.73 -9.37 2.59
C ILE A 175 12.12 -9.98 2.48
N TYR A 176 12.28 -11.00 1.62
CA TYR A 176 13.57 -11.67 1.39
C TYR A 176 14.68 -10.70 0.96
N TYR A 177 14.38 -9.76 0.05
CA TYR A 177 15.34 -8.75 -0.42
C TYR A 177 15.60 -7.66 0.62
N LYS A 178 14.57 -7.19 1.34
CA LYS A 178 14.71 -6.16 2.40
C LYS A 178 15.65 -6.63 3.52
N GLN A 179 15.59 -7.91 3.89
CA GLN A 179 16.49 -8.50 4.89
C GLN A 179 17.96 -8.54 4.43
N ARG A 180 18.20 -8.63 3.12
CA ARG A 180 19.53 -8.78 2.51
C ARG A 180 20.09 -7.48 1.95
N LYS A 181 19.42 -6.34 2.15
CA LYS A 181 19.84 -5.05 1.59
C LYS A 181 21.27 -4.64 1.96
N LYS A 182 21.77 -5.10 3.12
CA LYS A 182 23.13 -4.85 3.62
C LYS A 182 24.19 -5.77 2.99
N GLU A 183 23.79 -6.89 2.39
CA GLU A 183 24.71 -7.87 1.79
C GLU A 183 25.20 -7.43 0.41
N ASP A 184 24.31 -6.88 -0.41
CA ASP A 184 24.59 -6.45 -1.78
C ASP A 184 23.65 -5.31 -2.16
N PRO A 185 24.16 -4.17 -2.68
CA PRO A 185 23.34 -3.04 -3.12
C PRO A 185 22.21 -3.40 -4.11
N LYS A 186 22.35 -4.50 -4.87
CA LYS A 186 21.30 -4.96 -5.79
C LYS A 186 20.00 -5.31 -5.05
N TYR A 187 20.08 -5.76 -3.80
CA TYR A 187 18.87 -6.13 -3.05
C TYR A 187 18.03 -4.91 -2.68
N ASP A 188 18.66 -3.75 -2.51
CA ASP A 188 17.93 -2.50 -2.34
C ASP A 188 17.19 -2.10 -3.63
N GLN A 189 17.84 -2.22 -4.78
CA GLN A 189 17.21 -2.06 -6.10
C GLN A 189 16.00 -2.99 -6.30
N LEU A 190 16.16 -4.28 -5.95
CA LEU A 190 15.10 -5.28 -6.07
C LEU A 190 13.91 -4.98 -5.14
N GLN A 191 14.15 -4.66 -3.87
CA GLN A 191 13.04 -4.38 -2.94
C GLN A 191 12.29 -3.09 -3.29
N LYS A 192 12.99 -2.05 -3.79
CA LYS A 192 12.38 -0.79 -4.26
C LYS A 192 11.46 -1.02 -5.45
N ALA A 193 11.89 -1.81 -6.43
CA ALA A 193 11.06 -2.16 -7.57
C ALA A 193 9.77 -2.89 -7.16
N LEU A 194 9.85 -3.82 -6.20
CA LEU A 194 8.67 -4.52 -5.68
C LEU A 194 7.78 -3.64 -4.79
N LYS A 195 8.35 -2.69 -4.03
CA LYS A 195 7.58 -1.68 -3.25
C LYS A 195 6.57 -0.99 -4.15
N TRP A 196 6.99 -0.55 -5.33
CA TRP A 196 6.12 0.19 -6.25
C TRP A 196 4.97 -0.62 -6.83
N ILE A 197 5.19 -1.92 -7.11
CA ILE A 197 4.10 -2.82 -7.52
C ILE A 197 3.06 -2.94 -6.40
N LEU A 198 3.51 -3.10 -5.16
CA LEU A 198 2.66 -3.20 -3.97
C LEU A 198 1.90 -1.90 -3.68
N VAL A 199 2.57 -0.74 -3.75
CA VAL A 199 1.92 0.57 -3.61
C VAL A 199 0.84 0.77 -4.67
N THR A 200 1.12 0.36 -5.90
CA THR A 200 0.17 0.52 -7.01
C THR A 200 -1.02 -0.43 -6.92
N SER A 201 -0.89 -1.62 -6.31
CA SER A 201 -1.92 -2.66 -6.37
C SER A 201 -3.25 -2.24 -5.75
N PHE A 202 -3.22 -1.44 -4.68
CA PHE A 202 -4.41 -0.91 -4.01
C PHE A 202 -5.21 0.04 -4.93
N GLY A 203 -4.57 1.11 -5.40
CA GLY A 203 -5.22 2.07 -6.30
C GLY A 203 -5.62 1.46 -7.64
N TYR A 204 -4.92 0.41 -8.08
CA TYR A 204 -5.25 -0.29 -9.32
C TYR A 204 -6.60 -1.01 -9.27
N LEU A 205 -7.06 -1.47 -8.10
CA LEU A 205 -8.40 -2.06 -7.97
C LEU A 205 -9.51 -1.04 -8.18
N GLY A 206 -9.32 0.21 -7.75
CA GLY A 206 -10.25 1.32 -7.98
C GLY A 206 -10.15 1.93 -9.38
N TYR A 207 -9.14 1.54 -10.17
CA TYR A 207 -8.88 2.16 -11.47
C TYR A 207 -9.82 1.64 -12.57
N ARG A 208 -10.56 2.56 -13.20
CA ARG A 208 -11.55 2.24 -14.25
C ARG A 208 -11.02 1.38 -15.39
N ASN A 209 -9.75 1.53 -15.79
CA ASN A 209 -9.17 0.74 -16.89
C ASN A 209 -8.30 -0.44 -16.41
N ALA A 210 -8.38 -0.81 -15.13
CA ALA A 210 -7.80 -2.05 -14.64
C ALA A 210 -8.61 -3.24 -15.16
N ARG A 211 -7.90 -4.32 -15.51
CA ARG A 211 -8.56 -5.52 -16.07
C ARG A 211 -9.34 -6.28 -15.00
N TRP A 212 -8.80 -6.33 -13.80
CA TRP A 212 -9.42 -6.88 -12.58
C TRP A 212 -9.75 -5.77 -11.59
N GLY A 213 -10.14 -4.58 -12.09
CA GLY A 213 -10.61 -3.49 -11.24
C GLY A 213 -12.03 -3.76 -10.74
N ARG A 214 -12.27 -3.55 -9.44
CA ARG A 214 -13.58 -3.74 -8.79
C ARG A 214 -13.67 -2.78 -7.60
N ILE A 215 -14.73 -1.95 -7.59
CA ILE A 215 -14.90 -0.93 -6.54
C ILE A 215 -15.16 -1.55 -5.15
N ASP A 216 -15.93 -2.64 -5.02
CA ASP A 216 -16.12 -3.24 -3.68
C ASP A 216 -14.85 -3.84 -3.11
N ALA A 217 -13.96 -4.38 -3.95
CA ALA A 217 -12.66 -4.86 -3.51
C ALA A 217 -11.82 -3.69 -2.98
N HIS A 218 -11.87 -2.53 -3.65
CA HIS A 218 -11.20 -1.31 -3.18
C HIS A 218 -11.79 -0.79 -1.85
N GLU A 219 -13.11 -0.71 -1.73
CA GLU A 219 -13.81 -0.32 -0.49
C GLU A 219 -13.56 -1.31 0.66
N THR A 220 -13.51 -2.61 0.36
CA THR A 220 -13.23 -3.68 1.33
C THR A 220 -11.84 -3.53 1.94
N ILE A 221 -10.86 -3.15 1.13
CA ILE A 221 -9.51 -2.86 1.63
C ILE A 221 -9.54 -1.68 2.61
N ASN A 222 -10.26 -0.60 2.27
CA ASN A 222 -10.41 0.54 3.17
C ASN A 222 -11.19 0.18 4.44
N ALA A 223 -12.19 -0.70 4.35
CA ALA A 223 -12.96 -1.15 5.50
C ALA A 223 -12.10 -1.90 6.51
N TYR A 224 -11.30 -2.87 6.04
CA TYR A 224 -10.32 -3.54 6.90
C TYR A 224 -9.25 -2.57 7.40
N ALA A 225 -8.73 -1.67 6.56
CA ALA A 225 -7.72 -0.72 6.98
C ALA A 225 -8.20 0.14 8.17
N ARG A 226 -9.40 0.70 8.07
CA ARG A 226 -10.01 1.48 9.17
C ARG A 226 -10.19 0.64 10.44
N GLU A 227 -10.68 -0.59 10.33
CA GLU A 227 -10.81 -1.49 11.48
C GLU A 227 -9.45 -1.73 12.16
N LYS A 228 -8.41 -2.05 11.38
CA LYS A 228 -7.08 -2.34 11.93
C LYS A 228 -6.43 -1.12 12.59
N ILE A 229 -6.62 0.06 12.01
CA ILE A 229 -6.14 1.31 12.60
C ILE A 229 -6.85 1.60 13.91
N LEU A 230 -8.17 1.46 13.96
CA LEU A 230 -8.94 1.66 15.19
C LEU A 230 -8.47 0.69 16.29
N ASN A 231 -8.22 -0.58 15.96
CA ASN A 231 -7.67 -1.53 16.93
C ASN A 231 -6.29 -1.10 17.49
N ILE A 232 -5.46 -0.42 16.68
CA ILE A 232 -4.17 0.13 17.16
C ILE A 232 -4.37 1.37 18.01
N VAL A 233 -5.32 2.24 17.66
CA VAL A 233 -5.69 3.39 18.49
C VAL A 233 -6.19 2.92 19.86
N ASP A 234 -7.10 1.94 19.88
CA ASP A 234 -7.62 1.38 21.13
C ASP A 234 -6.49 0.75 21.98
N LEU A 235 -5.60 -0.03 21.36
CA LEU A 235 -4.42 -0.59 22.04
C LEU A 235 -3.50 0.50 22.59
N ALA A 236 -3.27 1.59 21.84
CA ALA A 236 -2.44 2.69 22.27
C ALA A 236 -3.06 3.40 23.49
N GLU A 237 -4.35 3.74 23.43
CA GLU A 237 -5.06 4.43 24.50
C GLU A 237 -5.09 3.61 25.80
N GLU A 238 -5.25 2.29 25.71
CA GLU A 238 -5.14 1.37 26.86
C GLU A 238 -3.75 1.36 27.52
N ASN A 239 -2.72 1.83 26.81
CA ASN A 239 -1.32 1.84 27.25
C ASN A 239 -0.76 3.26 27.45
N ASN A 240 -1.63 4.26 27.70
CA ASN A 240 -1.27 5.67 27.93
C ASN A 240 -0.58 6.35 26.73
N LEU A 241 -0.86 5.87 25.52
CA LEU A 241 -0.46 6.51 24.28
C LEU A 241 -1.68 7.19 23.66
N GLU A 242 -1.60 8.50 23.48
CA GLU A 242 -2.66 9.31 22.89
C GLU A 242 -2.42 9.50 21.40
N CYS A 243 -3.39 9.16 20.56
CA CYS A 243 -3.32 9.43 19.12
C CYS A 243 -3.46 10.93 18.86
N ILE A 244 -2.37 11.56 18.39
CA ILE A 244 -2.32 13.01 18.11
C ILE A 244 -2.50 13.33 16.63
N ALA A 245 -2.17 12.40 15.74
CA ALA A 245 -2.38 12.51 14.31
C ALA A 245 -2.42 11.12 13.67
N GLY A 246 -3.01 11.02 12.48
CA GLY A 246 -3.07 9.75 11.75
C GLY A 246 -3.48 9.94 10.30
N ILE A 247 -2.80 9.27 9.40
CA ILE A 247 -3.02 9.38 7.96
C ILE A 247 -2.84 8.01 7.34
N VAL A 248 -3.93 7.47 6.81
CA VAL A 248 -3.94 6.24 6.02
C VAL A 248 -3.30 5.05 6.77
N ASP A 249 -2.01 4.79 6.63
CA ASP A 249 -1.27 3.67 7.24
C ASP A 249 -0.27 4.08 8.34
N SER A 250 -0.17 5.37 8.67
CA SER A 250 0.68 5.88 9.76
C SER A 250 -0.11 6.57 10.86
N LEU A 251 0.32 6.40 12.11
CA LEU A 251 -0.24 7.02 13.30
C LEU A 251 0.88 7.63 14.15
N TRP A 252 0.62 8.81 14.72
CA TRP A 252 1.51 9.46 15.68
C TRP A 252 0.87 9.42 17.06
N MET A 253 1.60 8.80 17.99
CA MET A 253 1.12 8.44 19.32
C MET A 253 1.99 9.11 20.37
N LYS A 254 1.42 10.02 21.16
CA LYS A 254 2.12 10.71 22.24
C LYS A 254 2.02 9.93 23.54
N PHE A 255 3.14 9.67 24.19
CA PHE A 255 3.13 9.06 25.51
C PHE A 255 2.76 10.09 26.57
N GLN A 256 1.75 9.78 27.40
CA GLN A 256 1.21 10.70 28.40
C GLN A 256 2.06 10.81 29.68
N SER A 257 3.16 10.06 29.77
CA SER A 257 4.10 10.15 30.89
C SER A 257 5.10 11.30 30.71
N GLU A 258 5.49 11.91 31.82
CA GLU A 258 6.63 12.84 31.87
C GLU A 258 7.97 12.12 31.67
N SER A 259 8.01 10.80 31.87
CA SER A 259 9.21 10.01 31.59
C SER A 259 9.36 9.78 30.08
N PRO A 260 10.61 9.81 29.56
CA PRO A 260 10.87 9.43 28.18
C PRO A 260 10.35 8.02 27.88
N ILE A 261 9.89 7.82 26.65
CA ILE A 261 9.58 6.48 26.15
C ILE A 261 10.85 5.62 26.24
N ASP A 262 10.71 4.46 26.86
CA ASP A 262 11.75 3.44 26.88
C ASP A 262 11.65 2.52 25.66
N ASP A 263 12.68 1.69 25.46
CA ASP A 263 12.70 0.72 24.35
C ASP A 263 11.59 -0.35 24.46
N PHE A 264 10.94 -0.47 25.63
CA PHE A 264 9.88 -1.45 25.83
C PHE A 264 8.62 -1.05 25.07
N MET A 265 8.20 0.22 25.10
CA MET A 265 6.94 0.63 24.48
C MET A 265 6.91 0.43 22.95
N PRO A 266 7.93 0.84 22.16
CA PRO A 266 7.97 0.56 20.73
C PRO A 266 7.96 -0.94 20.41
N ALA A 267 8.69 -1.74 21.19
CA ALA A 267 8.73 -3.20 21.02
C ALA A 267 7.38 -3.85 21.35
N PHE A 268 6.72 -3.39 22.42
CA PHE A 268 5.38 -3.82 22.79
C PHE A 268 4.36 -3.50 21.69
N MET A 269 4.32 -2.25 21.23
CA MET A 269 3.40 -1.81 20.18
C MET A 269 3.64 -2.57 18.87
N THR A 270 4.90 -2.82 18.52
CA THR A 270 5.26 -3.63 17.34
C THR A 270 4.71 -5.06 17.45
N MET A 271 4.98 -5.75 18.56
CA MET A 271 4.59 -7.16 18.73
C MET A 271 3.08 -7.32 18.92
N LYS A 272 2.51 -6.56 19.86
CA LYS A 272 1.09 -6.68 20.21
C LYS A 272 0.21 -6.11 19.12
N GLY A 273 0.60 -5.01 18.50
CA GLY A 273 -0.10 -4.44 17.36
C GLY A 273 -0.14 -5.42 16.17
N ALA A 274 0.97 -6.10 15.88
CA ALA A 274 0.99 -7.10 14.81
C ALA A 274 0.11 -8.32 15.11
N GLU A 275 0.06 -8.75 16.37
CA GLU A 275 -0.81 -9.85 16.83
C GLU A 275 -2.30 -9.51 16.67
N ILE A 276 -2.74 -8.33 17.12
CA ILE A 276 -4.18 -7.98 17.10
C ILE A 276 -4.68 -7.58 15.71
N THR A 277 -3.78 -7.12 14.83
CA THR A 277 -4.17 -6.67 13.49
C THR A 277 -4.02 -7.74 12.42
N ASP A 278 -3.24 -8.79 12.68
CA ASP A 278 -2.72 -9.71 11.66
C ASP A 278 -1.91 -9.00 10.56
N LEU A 279 -1.35 -7.82 10.84
CA LEU A 279 -0.57 -7.03 9.89
C LEU A 279 0.83 -6.73 10.46
N PRO A 280 1.87 -6.71 9.63
CA PRO A 280 3.20 -6.31 10.09
C PRO A 280 3.23 -4.81 10.40
N ILE A 281 3.70 -4.47 11.59
CA ILE A 281 3.83 -3.10 12.08
C ILE A 281 5.30 -2.78 12.29
N SER A 282 5.67 -1.53 12.02
CA SER A 282 6.94 -0.92 12.39
C SER A 282 6.65 0.24 13.34
N VAL A 283 7.41 0.33 14.42
CA VAL A 283 7.34 1.48 15.32
C VAL A 283 8.70 2.14 15.33
N GLU A 284 8.75 3.40 14.91
CA GLU A 284 9.96 4.23 14.96
C GLU A 284 9.87 5.16 16.17
N GLY A 285 10.99 5.25 16.91
CA GLY A 285 11.04 5.85 18.24
C GLY A 285 11.61 7.26 18.25
N CYS A 286 10.92 8.14 18.99
CA CYS A 286 11.33 9.47 19.44
C CYS A 286 11.63 10.49 18.33
N ILE A 287 10.57 11.01 17.71
CA ILE A 287 10.63 12.35 17.12
C ILE A 287 10.61 13.32 18.30
N SER A 288 11.68 14.10 18.51
CA SER A 288 11.78 15.03 19.63
C SER A 288 10.76 16.17 19.49
N ASP A 289 10.52 16.63 18.26
CA ASP A 289 9.70 17.80 17.98
C ASP A 289 8.74 17.50 16.82
N LEU A 290 7.46 17.38 17.14
CA LEU A 290 6.40 17.25 16.14
C LEU A 290 5.49 18.49 16.21
N GLU A 291 5.56 19.37 15.21
CA GLU A 291 4.68 20.53 15.10
C GLU A 291 3.40 20.18 14.34
N GLY A 292 2.27 20.16 15.04
CA GLY A 292 0.97 20.02 14.39
C GLY A 292 0.52 21.33 13.74
N VAL A 293 0.33 21.34 12.41
CA VAL A 293 -0.27 22.49 11.67
C VAL A 293 -1.75 22.22 11.38
N ASP A 294 -2.55 23.29 11.45
CA ASP A 294 -4.00 23.27 11.21
C ASP A 294 -4.35 22.77 9.80
N ALA A 295 -5.28 21.82 9.69
CA ALA A 295 -5.69 21.19 8.44
C ALA A 295 -6.54 22.11 7.54
N ASP A 296 -6.97 23.28 8.04
CA ASP A 296 -7.98 24.14 7.39
C ASP A 296 -7.41 25.27 6.50
N LYS A 297 -6.12 25.22 6.13
CA LYS A 297 -5.53 26.19 5.18
C LYS A 297 -5.74 25.76 3.73
N SER A 298 -6.90 26.14 3.20
CA SER A 298 -7.38 25.99 1.81
C SER A 298 -6.53 26.65 0.68
N SER A 299 -5.22 26.86 0.84
CA SER A 299 -4.39 27.45 -0.22
C SER A 299 -2.90 27.07 -0.28
N CYS A 300 -2.41 26.11 0.49
CA CYS A 300 -1.01 25.68 0.37
C CYS A 300 -0.89 24.31 -0.33
N SER A 301 -0.14 24.28 -1.42
CA SER A 301 0.10 23.12 -2.30
C SER A 301 1.14 22.13 -1.77
N GLY A 302 1.28 22.00 -0.44
CA GLY A 302 2.18 21.04 0.21
C GLY A 302 1.43 19.77 0.62
N THR A 303 2.10 18.64 0.57
CA THR A 303 1.62 17.38 1.14
C THR A 303 1.77 17.42 2.64
N PHE A 304 0.84 16.80 3.38
CA PHE A 304 0.82 16.82 4.84
C PHE A 304 2.10 16.22 5.44
N GLU A 305 2.78 15.31 4.73
CA GLU A 305 4.13 14.77 5.02
C GLU A 305 5.23 15.85 5.09
N ASP A 306 5.10 16.96 4.35
CA ASP A 306 6.11 18.03 4.30
C ASP A 306 6.22 18.84 5.61
N TYR A 307 5.34 18.58 6.58
CA TYR A 307 5.27 19.29 7.86
C TYR A 307 5.76 18.46 9.07
N PHE A 308 6.20 17.21 8.86
CA PHE A 308 6.57 16.28 9.94
C PHE A 308 8.06 15.90 10.02
N GLU A 309 8.90 16.33 9.07
CA GLU A 309 10.34 16.07 9.08
C GLU A 309 11.15 17.39 9.18
N GLU A 310 11.57 17.77 10.39
CA GLU A 310 12.88 18.43 10.57
C GLU A 310 13.83 17.36 11.13
N GLU A 311 14.58 16.68 10.26
CA GLU A 311 15.81 16.02 10.71
C GLU A 311 16.82 17.10 11.09
N ASP A 312 17.47 16.93 12.25
CA ASP A 312 18.60 17.74 12.74
C ASP A 312 19.70 17.88 11.68
N GLY A 313 19.55 18.86 10.80
CA GLY A 313 20.57 19.38 9.90
C GLY A 313 21.42 20.41 10.63
N LEU A 314 22.17 20.00 11.65
CA LEU A 314 23.27 20.81 12.18
C LEU A 314 24.44 20.80 11.17
N GLU A 315 24.52 21.93 10.47
CA GLU A 315 25.61 22.53 9.71
C GLU A 315 27.00 21.88 9.75
N ASP A 316 27.61 21.72 8.57
CA ASP A 316 28.93 22.29 8.27
C ASP A 316 29.21 22.29 6.74
N PHE A 317 29.24 23.52 6.17
CA PHE A 317 29.83 24.01 4.90
C PHE A 317 29.62 23.29 3.56
#